data_AF-A0A932S0M0-F1
#
_entry.id   AF-A0A932S0M0-F1
#
_cell.length_a   1.000
_cell.length_b   1.000
_cell.length_c   1.000
_cell.angle_alpha   90.00
_cell.angle_beta   90.00
_cell.angle_gamma   90.00
#
_symmetry.space_group_name_H-M   'P 1'
#
loop_
_entity.id
_entity.type
_entity.pdbx_description
1 polymer ?
#
loop_
_entity_poly.entity_id
_entity_poly.type
_entity_poly.pdbx_seq_one_letter_code
_entity_poly.pdbx_strand_id
1 'polypeptide(L)'
;MNFIRSLSTVSKSWLLAFFLVTALLLFFIDSASLPDEQLAPVSRPTTVHTALASGAQIETQIPSSYFGLTEKLANPLERSGDLRHIYEQYKASRNPVERFIAQRAWSACFPAFIAPQGQVFSLEQFSRGLVPGTPETAVRIEAYRRLLGRCKRFSELPRDELVRATEDAQEKINAGVIMSPGQIAEKYWRAGQWSEAMRVVREVIASQDAFAVGTLKDFVTPFWRERLETQTGTSAIRPDIRGQAYAFAACELGLACDAATLSADLMCANEGLCQSGLRTSFLDALPDPNDKRLLQAETRRVIDAVKLRRIEGLGLE
;
A
#
# COMPACT_ATOMS: atom_id res chain seq x y z
N MET A 1 33.76 10.68 39.83
CA MET A 1 32.31 10.74 39.57
C MET A 1 32.09 10.32 38.13
N ASN A 2 31.83 9.04 37.93
CA ASN A 2 31.76 8.34 36.65
C ASN A 2 30.30 8.09 36.32
N PHE A 3 29.71 8.79 35.32
CA PHE A 3 28.44 8.35 34.71
C PHE A 3 28.15 9.03 33.35
N ILE A 4 29.16 9.19 32.49
CA ILE A 4 28.94 9.59 31.08
C ILE A 4 29.94 8.83 30.20
N ARG A 5 29.65 7.54 29.94
CA ARG A 5 30.29 6.70 28.91
C ARG A 5 29.59 5.33 28.88
N SER A 6 28.41 5.20 28.28
CA SER A 6 27.86 3.88 27.87
C SER A 6 26.57 3.99 27.05
N LEU A 7 26.59 4.64 25.87
CA LEU A 7 25.45 4.57 24.92
C LEU A 7 25.87 4.50 23.45
N SER A 8 27.06 3.96 23.12
CA SER A 8 27.55 3.90 21.72
C SER A 8 27.79 2.50 21.15
N THR A 9 27.44 1.41 21.86
CA THR A 9 27.78 0.04 21.42
C THR A 9 26.59 -0.84 21.01
N VAL A 10 25.33 -0.46 21.29
CA VAL A 10 24.17 -1.35 21.04
C VAL A 10 23.62 -1.26 19.61
N SER A 11 23.94 -0.21 18.85
CA SER A 11 23.34 0.01 17.51
C SER A 11 24.05 -0.71 16.35
N LYS A 12 25.34 -1.07 16.47
CA LYS A 12 26.12 -1.63 15.35
C LYS A 12 25.96 -3.14 15.17
N SER A 13 25.69 -3.89 16.25
CA SER A 13 25.56 -5.36 16.18
C SER A 13 24.24 -5.82 15.54
N TRP A 14 23.17 -5.03 15.64
CA TRP A 14 21.88 -5.33 15.01
C TRP A 14 21.89 -5.12 13.49
N LEU A 15 22.61 -4.10 13.01
CA LEU A 15 22.77 -3.86 11.57
C LEU A 15 23.64 -4.95 10.91
N LEU A 16 24.68 -5.44 11.58
CA LEU A 16 25.51 -6.54 11.07
C LEU A 16 24.74 -7.88 11.03
N ALA A 17 23.89 -8.16 12.02
CA ALA A 17 23.06 -9.36 12.02
C ALA A 17 22.00 -9.33 10.89
N PHE A 18 21.42 -8.16 10.61
CA PHE A 18 20.43 -8.00 9.54
C PHE A 18 21.06 -8.16 8.14
N PHE A 19 22.26 -7.60 7.91
CA PHE A 19 22.99 -7.78 6.65
C PHE A 19 23.46 -9.22 6.43
N LEU A 20 23.88 -9.95 7.48
CA LEU A 20 24.31 -11.34 7.35
C LEU A 20 23.16 -12.29 7.00
N VAL A 21 21.97 -12.09 7.59
CA VAL A 21 20.78 -12.90 7.29
C VAL A 21 20.24 -12.63 5.88
N THR A 22 20.31 -11.38 5.42
CA THR A 22 19.90 -11.01 4.06
C THR A 22 20.88 -11.51 3.00
N ALA A 23 22.19 -11.51 3.28
CA ALA A 23 23.21 -12.06 2.39
C ALA A 23 23.15 -13.60 2.30
N LEU A 24 22.83 -14.30 3.40
CA LEU A 24 22.64 -15.75 3.38
C LEU A 24 21.38 -16.17 2.61
N LEU A 25 20.30 -15.39 2.66
CA LEU A 25 19.08 -15.66 1.88
C LEU A 25 19.27 -15.45 0.38
N LEU A 26 20.18 -14.56 -0.04
CA LEU A 26 20.52 -14.36 -1.45
C LEU A 26 21.46 -15.43 -2.01
N PHE A 27 22.28 -16.09 -1.16
CA PHE A 27 23.19 -17.16 -1.59
C PHE A 27 22.50 -18.50 -1.89
N PHE A 28 21.30 -18.75 -1.33
CA PHE A 28 20.55 -19.99 -1.55
C PHE A 28 19.69 -20.00 -2.82
N ILE A 29 19.62 -18.89 -3.57
CA ILE A 29 18.80 -18.79 -4.79
C ILE A 29 19.61 -19.17 -6.05
N ASP A 30 20.94 -19.32 -5.97
CA ASP A 30 21.81 -19.42 -7.16
C ASP A 30 22.51 -20.78 -7.35
N SER A 31 21.95 -21.88 -6.82
CA SER A 31 22.51 -23.23 -7.02
C SER A 31 21.45 -24.29 -7.33
N ALA A 32 20.66 -24.04 -8.37
CA ALA A 32 19.99 -25.08 -9.13
C ALA A 32 20.61 -25.17 -10.53
N SER A 33 21.76 -25.84 -10.62
CA SER A 33 22.34 -26.28 -11.89
C SER A 33 21.44 -27.35 -12.51
N LEU A 34 20.81 -27.00 -13.63
CA LEU A 34 20.14 -27.95 -14.51
C LEU A 34 21.20 -28.86 -15.16
N PRO A 35 20.94 -30.17 -15.31
CA PRO A 35 21.86 -31.07 -16.00
C PRO A 35 21.89 -30.78 -17.51
N ASP A 36 23.11 -30.77 -18.05
CA ASP A 36 23.44 -30.71 -19.48
C ASP A 36 22.71 -31.81 -20.27
N GLU A 37 21.73 -31.44 -21.08
CA GLU A 37 21.14 -32.32 -22.08
C GLU A 37 21.89 -32.13 -23.41
N GLN A 38 22.60 -33.20 -23.80
CA GLN A 38 23.45 -33.27 -24.98
C GLN A 38 22.68 -33.01 -26.27
N LEU A 39 23.16 -32.04 -27.05
CA LEU A 39 22.76 -31.79 -28.43
C LEU A 39 23.16 -32.96 -29.35
N ALA A 40 22.17 -33.63 -29.95
CA ALA A 40 22.34 -34.43 -31.15
C ALA A 40 21.92 -33.62 -32.40
N PRO A 41 22.64 -33.67 -33.53
CA PRO A 41 22.28 -32.94 -34.73
C PRO A 41 21.38 -33.82 -35.63
N VAL A 42 20.15 -33.39 -35.90
CA VAL A 42 19.31 -34.02 -36.93
C VAL A 42 18.54 -32.98 -37.75
N SER A 43 19.02 -32.80 -38.98
CA SER A 43 18.31 -32.66 -40.26
C SER A 43 17.03 -31.82 -40.39
N ARG A 44 17.09 -30.83 -41.29
CA ARG A 44 15.94 -30.18 -41.94
C ARG A 44 15.01 -31.21 -42.61
N PRO A 45 13.70 -30.93 -42.63
CA PRO A 45 13.09 -30.64 -43.93
C PRO A 45 12.13 -29.44 -43.93
N THR A 46 11.92 -28.96 -45.15
CA THR A 46 11.15 -27.81 -45.60
C THR A 46 9.63 -28.00 -45.46
N THR A 47 8.93 -26.85 -45.45
CA THR A 47 7.59 -26.56 -46.04
C THR A 47 6.41 -26.35 -45.09
N VAL A 48 6.05 -25.06 -44.95
CA VAL A 48 4.70 -24.45 -44.92
C VAL A 48 3.64 -25.08 -44.01
N HIS A 49 3.25 -24.35 -42.97
CA HIS A 49 1.85 -23.95 -42.76
C HIS A 49 1.76 -22.66 -41.94
N THR A 50 1.08 -21.70 -42.55
CA THR A 50 0.55 -20.47 -41.96
C THR A 50 -0.35 -20.83 -40.78
N ALA A 51 0.08 -20.54 -39.56
CA ALA A 51 -0.79 -20.53 -38.40
C ALA A 51 -0.76 -19.11 -37.83
N LEU A 52 -1.88 -18.41 -37.98
CA LEU A 52 -2.17 -17.20 -37.23
C LEU A 52 -2.02 -17.52 -35.75
N ALA A 53 -0.89 -17.12 -35.15
CA ALA A 53 -0.83 -16.96 -33.71
C ALA A 53 -1.68 -15.73 -33.38
N SER A 54 -2.95 -16.01 -33.09
CA SER A 54 -3.84 -15.17 -32.32
C SER A 54 -3.06 -14.71 -31.09
N GLY A 55 -2.47 -13.52 -31.16
CA GLY A 55 -2.01 -12.81 -30.00
C GLY A 55 -3.22 -12.62 -29.11
N ALA A 56 -3.26 -13.32 -27.99
CA ALA A 56 -4.14 -12.98 -26.89
C ALA A 56 -3.72 -11.58 -26.42
N GLN A 57 -4.25 -10.55 -27.08
CA GLN A 57 -4.34 -9.23 -26.49
C GLN A 57 -5.26 -9.42 -25.30
N ILE A 58 -4.68 -9.59 -24.11
CA ILE A 58 -5.40 -9.30 -22.88
C ILE A 58 -5.65 -7.80 -22.95
N GLU A 59 -6.78 -7.45 -23.56
CA GLU A 59 -7.26 -6.10 -23.70
C GLU A 59 -7.72 -5.64 -22.31
N THR A 60 -6.75 -5.28 -21.45
CA THR A 60 -6.98 -4.55 -20.20
C THR A 60 -7.30 -3.08 -20.49
N GLN A 61 -8.24 -2.82 -21.41
CA GLN A 61 -8.89 -1.52 -21.41
C GLN A 61 -9.84 -1.51 -20.22
N ILE A 62 -9.50 -0.79 -19.16
CA ILE A 62 -10.44 -0.54 -18.06
C ILE A 62 -11.51 0.40 -18.62
N PRO A 63 -12.76 -0.05 -18.82
CA PRO A 63 -13.76 0.76 -19.50
C PRO A 63 -14.00 2.08 -18.75
N SER A 64 -14.22 3.16 -19.51
CA SER A 64 -14.35 4.53 -18.95
C SER A 64 -15.51 4.70 -17.97
N SER A 65 -16.47 3.77 -17.94
CA SER A 65 -17.62 3.76 -17.04
C SER A 65 -17.33 3.18 -15.64
N TYR A 66 -16.12 2.71 -15.35
CA TYR A 66 -15.80 2.06 -14.06
C TYR A 66 -15.56 3.02 -12.90
N PHE A 67 -15.40 4.31 -13.16
CA PHE A 67 -15.26 5.33 -12.12
C PHE A 67 -16.59 5.94 -11.71
N GLY A 68 -17.62 5.09 -11.53
CA GLY A 68 -18.63 5.32 -10.51
C GLY A 68 -17.96 5.22 -9.14
N LEU A 69 -17.05 6.16 -8.84
CA LEU A 69 -16.46 6.37 -7.52
C LEU A 69 -17.64 6.66 -6.61
N THR A 70 -18.08 5.63 -5.89
CA THR A 70 -19.46 5.59 -5.41
C THR A 70 -19.77 6.86 -4.61
N GLU A 71 -20.95 7.44 -4.80
CA GLU A 71 -21.47 8.62 -4.08
C GLU A 71 -21.43 8.52 -2.53
N LYS A 72 -20.92 7.43 -1.95
CA LYS A 72 -20.96 7.08 -0.52
C LYS A 72 -19.60 6.77 0.13
N LEU A 73 -18.45 6.89 -0.52
CA LEU A 73 -17.18 6.39 0.03
C LEU A 73 -16.35 7.45 0.78
N ALA A 74 -16.78 7.78 2.00
CA ALA A 74 -15.85 8.29 3.02
C ALA A 74 -14.87 7.20 3.54
N ASN A 75 -14.55 6.18 2.74
CA ASN A 75 -13.87 4.95 3.13
C ASN A 75 -14.57 4.24 4.32
N PRO A 76 -15.46 3.26 4.06
CA PRO A 76 -16.21 2.59 5.11
C PRO A 76 -15.30 1.84 6.10
N LEU A 77 -14.04 1.57 5.72
CA LEU A 77 -13.10 0.80 6.53
C LEU A 77 -12.68 1.51 7.81
N GLU A 78 -12.39 2.82 7.75
CA GLU A 78 -11.70 3.50 8.88
C GLU A 78 -12.54 3.45 10.16
N ARG A 79 -13.86 3.50 10.03
CA ARG A 79 -14.79 3.47 11.17
C ARG A 79 -15.56 2.16 11.30
N SER A 80 -15.27 1.17 10.47
CA SER A 80 -15.97 -0.11 10.54
C SER A 80 -15.59 -0.90 11.80
N GLY A 81 -16.61 -1.38 12.51
CA GLY A 81 -16.46 -2.39 13.55
C GLY A 81 -16.41 -3.83 13.02
N ASP A 82 -16.63 -4.03 11.72
CA ASP A 82 -16.68 -5.35 11.07
C ASP A 82 -16.06 -5.29 9.66
N LEU A 83 -14.79 -5.66 9.57
CA LEU A 83 -14.06 -5.63 8.29
C LEU A 83 -14.45 -6.79 7.37
N ARG A 84 -14.95 -7.91 7.91
CA ARG A 84 -15.42 -9.01 7.07
C ARG A 84 -16.67 -8.62 6.31
N HIS A 85 -17.60 -7.89 6.94
CA HIS A 85 -18.78 -7.41 6.23
C HIS A 85 -18.41 -6.58 4.98
N ILE A 86 -17.44 -5.66 5.12
CA ILE A 86 -16.94 -4.85 4.00
C ILE A 86 -16.26 -5.71 2.95
N TYR A 87 -15.40 -6.65 3.37
CA TYR A 87 -14.75 -7.59 2.45
C TYR A 87 -15.78 -8.36 1.62
N GLU A 88 -16.75 -9.00 2.27
CA GLU A 88 -17.80 -9.79 1.61
C GLU A 88 -18.63 -8.94 0.66
N GLN A 89 -18.91 -7.69 1.01
CA GLN A 89 -19.66 -6.75 0.16
C GLN A 89 -18.94 -6.47 -1.16
N TYR A 90 -17.60 -6.31 -1.14
CA TYR A 90 -16.87 -5.80 -2.30
C TYR A 90 -15.96 -6.83 -3.00
N LYS A 91 -15.68 -8.00 -2.40
CA LYS A 91 -14.70 -8.97 -2.95
C LYS A 91 -15.05 -9.49 -4.35
N ALA A 92 -16.34 -9.59 -4.65
CA ALA A 92 -16.86 -10.06 -5.94
C ALA A 92 -17.27 -8.92 -6.88
N SER A 93 -16.99 -7.66 -6.53
CA SER A 93 -17.34 -6.52 -7.38
C SER A 93 -16.65 -6.60 -8.73
N ARG A 94 -17.33 -6.13 -9.78
CA ARG A 94 -16.72 -5.91 -11.10
C ARG A 94 -15.82 -4.68 -11.11
N ASN A 95 -16.00 -3.74 -10.18
CA ASN A 95 -15.18 -2.54 -10.08
C ASN A 95 -13.82 -2.82 -9.38
N PRO A 96 -12.67 -2.56 -10.03
CA PRO A 96 -11.35 -2.78 -9.41
C PRO A 96 -11.14 -1.95 -8.14
N VAL A 97 -11.72 -0.75 -8.05
CA VAL A 97 -11.62 0.13 -6.88
C VAL A 97 -12.39 -0.46 -5.70
N GLU A 98 -13.58 -1.00 -5.92
CA GLU A 98 -14.34 -1.69 -4.89
C GLU A 98 -13.62 -2.95 -4.41
N ARG A 99 -13.08 -3.75 -5.34
CA ARG A 99 -12.24 -4.90 -4.95
C ARG A 99 -11.02 -4.46 -4.14
N PHE A 100 -10.45 -3.29 -4.41
CA PHE A 100 -9.38 -2.73 -3.59
C PHE A 100 -9.84 -2.35 -2.17
N ILE A 101 -11.11 -1.94 -1.98
CA ILE A 101 -11.69 -1.76 -0.64
C ILE A 101 -11.78 -3.10 0.10
N ALA A 102 -12.26 -4.16 -0.56
CA ALA A 102 -12.25 -5.50 0.03
C ALA A 102 -10.83 -5.93 0.40
N GLN A 103 -9.87 -5.73 -0.51
CA GLN A 103 -8.47 -6.05 -0.26
C GLN A 103 -7.91 -5.32 0.96
N ARG A 104 -8.21 -4.03 1.13
CA ARG A 104 -7.79 -3.28 2.32
C ARG A 104 -8.41 -3.82 3.60
N ALA A 105 -9.69 -4.22 3.57
CA ALA A 105 -10.34 -4.89 4.70
C ALA A 105 -9.62 -6.19 5.07
N TRP A 106 -9.26 -6.98 4.05
CA TRP A 106 -8.51 -8.22 4.20
C TRP A 106 -7.11 -7.95 4.78
N SER A 107 -6.30 -7.12 4.12
CA SER A 107 -4.92 -6.83 4.54
C SER A 107 -4.81 -6.15 5.91
N ALA A 108 -5.87 -5.49 6.40
CA ALA A 108 -5.90 -5.00 7.77
C ALA A 108 -5.96 -6.13 8.81
N CYS A 109 -6.48 -7.30 8.43
CA CYS A 109 -6.55 -8.49 9.27
C CYS A 109 -5.43 -9.51 8.96
N PHE A 110 -4.73 -9.40 7.83
CA PHE A 110 -3.76 -10.39 7.33
C PHE A 110 -2.47 -9.73 6.80
N PRO A 111 -1.25 -10.12 7.22
CA PRO A 111 -0.88 -11.29 8.04
C PRO A 111 -0.83 -11.00 9.56
N ALA A 112 -1.16 -9.78 9.99
CA ALA A 112 -0.99 -9.34 11.39
C ALA A 112 -1.70 -10.23 12.43
N PHE A 113 -2.75 -10.94 12.01
CA PHE A 113 -3.53 -11.84 12.87
C PHE A 113 -3.56 -13.28 12.39
N ILE A 114 -3.01 -13.63 11.23
CA ILE A 114 -2.83 -15.02 10.84
C ILE A 114 -1.42 -15.17 10.29
N ALA A 115 -0.59 -15.90 11.03
CA ALA A 115 0.76 -16.22 10.60
C ALA A 115 0.72 -16.99 9.26
N PRO A 116 1.81 -17.06 8.49
CA PRO A 116 1.84 -17.81 7.21
C PRO A 116 1.35 -19.26 7.32
N GLN A 117 1.44 -19.84 8.53
CA GLN A 117 0.95 -21.18 8.84
C GLN A 117 -0.56 -21.23 9.17
N GLY A 118 -1.33 -20.15 9.01
CA GLY A 118 -2.78 -20.14 9.20
C GLY A 118 -3.23 -20.07 10.66
N GLN A 119 -2.32 -19.88 11.62
CA GLN A 119 -2.66 -19.74 13.04
C GLN A 119 -2.98 -18.29 13.40
N VAL A 120 -4.06 -18.10 14.15
CA VAL A 120 -4.45 -16.78 14.64
C VAL A 120 -3.39 -16.26 15.62
N PHE A 121 -2.79 -15.11 15.34
CA PHE A 121 -1.87 -14.44 16.25
C PHE A 121 -2.68 -13.94 17.46
N SER A 122 -2.39 -14.48 18.64
CA SER A 122 -3.16 -14.17 19.84
C SER A 122 -2.66 -12.89 20.50
N LEU A 123 -3.51 -12.24 21.29
CA LEU A 123 -3.11 -11.10 22.10
C LEU A 123 -1.93 -11.43 23.04
N GLU A 124 -1.85 -12.68 23.51
CA GLU A 124 -0.75 -13.17 24.35
C GLU A 124 0.56 -13.32 23.54
N GLN A 125 0.48 -13.76 22.29
CA GLN A 125 1.65 -13.79 21.40
C GLN A 125 2.12 -12.37 21.07
N PHE A 126 1.19 -11.46 20.80
CA PHE A 126 1.48 -10.05 20.56
C PHE A 126 2.14 -9.39 21.78
N SER A 127 1.59 -9.56 22.98
CA SER A 127 2.10 -8.92 24.19
C SER A 127 3.50 -9.40 24.58
N ARG A 128 3.85 -10.66 24.29
CA ARG A 128 5.21 -11.20 24.50
C ARG A 128 6.28 -10.51 23.66
N GLY A 129 5.90 -9.88 22.54
CA GLY A 129 6.81 -9.10 21.69
C GLY A 129 7.07 -7.67 22.20
N LEU A 130 6.41 -7.24 23.27
CA LEU A 130 6.49 -5.87 23.78
C LEU A 130 7.34 -5.77 25.06
N VAL A 131 7.88 -4.58 25.32
CA VAL A 131 8.64 -4.31 26.56
C VAL A 131 7.67 -4.26 27.75
N PRO A 132 7.79 -5.15 28.74
CA PRO A 132 6.83 -5.22 29.84
C PRO A 132 6.81 -3.92 30.67
N GLY A 133 5.63 -3.50 31.12
CA GLY A 133 5.47 -2.42 32.11
C GLY A 133 5.66 -0.99 31.60
N THR A 134 5.84 -0.77 30.30
CA THR A 134 5.90 0.59 29.74
C THR A 134 4.49 1.13 29.44
N PRO A 135 4.27 2.47 29.52
CA PRO A 135 3.02 3.07 29.09
C PRO A 135 2.68 2.77 27.63
N GLU A 136 3.69 2.71 26.75
CA GLU A 136 3.53 2.37 25.34
C GLU A 136 2.91 0.98 25.15
N THR A 137 3.35 -0.01 25.93
CA THR A 137 2.85 -1.39 25.85
C THR A 137 1.34 -1.47 26.11
N ALA A 138 0.84 -0.73 27.09
CA ALA A 138 -0.60 -0.71 27.38
C ALA A 138 -1.42 -0.15 26.20
N VAL A 139 -0.93 0.94 25.58
CA VAL A 139 -1.63 1.58 24.45
C VAL A 139 -1.61 0.69 23.21
N ARG A 140 -0.48 0.02 22.92
CA ARG A 140 -0.35 -0.90 21.80
C ARG A 140 -1.24 -2.14 21.95
N ILE A 141 -1.31 -2.71 23.16
CA ILE A 141 -2.21 -3.82 23.48
C ILE A 141 -3.67 -3.44 23.22
N GLU A 142 -4.06 -2.22 23.59
CA GLU A 142 -5.42 -1.73 23.42
C GLU A 142 -5.76 -1.48 21.94
N ALA A 143 -4.84 -0.92 21.15
CA ALA A 143 -4.99 -0.83 19.70
C ALA A 143 -5.12 -2.21 19.04
N TYR A 144 -4.27 -3.17 19.43
CA TYR A 144 -4.35 -4.54 18.92
C TYR A 144 -5.68 -5.22 19.29
N ARG A 145 -6.20 -4.99 20.49
CA ARG A 145 -7.53 -5.47 20.90
C ARG A 145 -8.66 -4.90 20.04
N ARG A 146 -8.61 -3.60 19.71
CA ARG A 146 -9.58 -2.99 18.79
C ARG A 146 -9.51 -3.59 17.40
N LEU A 147 -8.30 -3.80 16.86
CA LEU A 147 -8.12 -4.50 15.57
C LEU A 147 -8.71 -5.91 15.60
N LEU A 148 -8.42 -6.70 16.65
CA LEU A 148 -9.03 -8.03 16.83
C LEU A 148 -10.56 -7.96 16.84
N GLY A 149 -11.14 -6.96 17.51
CA GLY A 149 -12.59 -6.73 17.50
C GLY A 149 -13.14 -6.54 16.09
N ARG A 150 -12.47 -5.69 15.28
CA ARG A 150 -12.84 -5.42 13.89
C ARG A 150 -12.67 -6.62 12.96
N CYS A 151 -11.69 -7.48 13.26
CA CYS A 151 -11.35 -8.69 12.50
C CYS A 151 -12.04 -9.97 13.01
N LYS A 152 -12.84 -9.90 14.09
CA LYS A 152 -13.40 -11.08 14.78
C LYS A 152 -14.09 -12.06 13.84
N ARG A 153 -14.91 -11.58 12.91
CA ARG A 153 -15.64 -12.47 11.99
C ARG A 153 -14.76 -13.16 10.96
N PHE A 154 -13.55 -12.67 10.69
CA PHE A 154 -12.57 -13.42 9.91
C PHE A 154 -12.00 -14.60 10.71
N SER A 155 -11.80 -14.46 12.02
CA SER A 155 -11.30 -15.58 12.85
C SER A 155 -12.28 -16.74 13.01
N GLU A 156 -13.54 -16.56 12.62
CA GLU A 156 -14.57 -17.60 12.60
C GLU A 156 -14.53 -18.46 11.33
N LEU A 157 -13.72 -18.08 10.33
CA LEU A 157 -13.58 -18.85 9.11
C LEU A 157 -12.70 -20.10 9.31
N PRO A 158 -13.02 -21.22 8.63
CA PRO A 158 -12.11 -22.34 8.52
C PRO A 158 -10.75 -21.91 7.96
N ARG A 159 -9.66 -22.53 8.47
CA ARG A 159 -8.28 -22.21 8.05
C ARG A 159 -8.07 -22.36 6.54
N ASP A 160 -8.64 -23.38 5.93
CA ASP A 160 -8.54 -23.63 4.48
C ASP A 160 -9.27 -22.56 3.67
N GLU A 161 -10.38 -22.00 4.17
CA GLU A 161 -11.04 -20.85 3.56
C GLU A 161 -10.16 -19.60 3.64
N LEU A 162 -9.52 -19.35 4.79
CA LEU A 162 -8.62 -18.22 4.98
C LEU A 162 -7.38 -18.26 4.09
N VAL A 163 -6.77 -19.44 3.98
CA VAL A 163 -5.62 -19.65 3.09
C VAL A 163 -6.02 -19.41 1.63
N ARG A 164 -7.12 -20.03 1.16
CA ARG A 164 -7.62 -19.83 -0.21
C ARG A 164 -7.95 -18.37 -0.51
N ALA A 165 -8.59 -17.67 0.43
CA ALA A 165 -8.90 -16.25 0.26
C ALA A 165 -7.64 -15.37 0.20
N THR A 166 -6.58 -15.72 0.95
CA THR A 166 -5.26 -15.05 0.86
C THR A 166 -4.62 -15.28 -0.50
N GLU A 167 -4.60 -16.54 -0.97
CA GLU A 167 -4.01 -16.93 -2.25
C GLU A 167 -4.75 -16.25 -3.42
N ASP A 168 -6.09 -16.31 -3.44
CA ASP A 168 -6.93 -15.66 -4.45
C ASP A 168 -6.73 -14.13 -4.47
N ALA A 169 -6.66 -13.50 -3.29
CA ALA A 169 -6.37 -12.08 -3.17
C ALA A 169 -4.99 -11.72 -3.75
N GLN A 170 -3.96 -12.51 -3.43
CA GLN A 170 -2.60 -12.29 -3.91
C GLN A 170 -2.49 -12.51 -5.42
N GLU A 171 -3.13 -13.55 -5.97
CA GLU A 171 -3.19 -13.81 -7.40
C GLU A 171 -3.82 -12.62 -8.14
N LYS A 172 -4.95 -12.10 -7.64
CA LYS A 172 -5.64 -10.95 -8.23
C LYS A 172 -4.85 -9.65 -8.13
N ILE A 173 -4.07 -9.44 -7.07
CA ILE A 173 -3.13 -8.32 -6.97
C ILE A 173 -2.04 -8.46 -8.04
N ASN A 174 -1.41 -9.65 -8.13
CA ASN A 174 -0.32 -9.90 -9.08
C ASN A 174 -0.79 -9.76 -10.54
N ALA A 175 -2.03 -10.16 -10.82
CA ALA A 175 -2.66 -10.00 -12.14
C ALA A 175 -3.13 -8.55 -12.42
N GLY A 176 -3.01 -7.63 -11.47
CA GLY A 176 -3.49 -6.25 -11.61
C GLY A 176 -5.02 -6.15 -11.73
N VAL A 177 -5.75 -7.09 -11.14
CA VAL A 177 -7.23 -7.11 -11.09
C VAL A 177 -7.76 -6.26 -9.92
N ILE A 178 -6.96 -6.11 -8.87
CA ILE A 178 -7.26 -5.30 -7.68
C ILE A 178 -6.29 -4.12 -7.68
N MET A 179 -6.80 -2.90 -7.89
CA MET A 179 -5.98 -1.69 -7.95
C MET A 179 -6.73 -0.50 -7.38
N SER A 180 -6.01 0.34 -6.63
CA SER A 180 -6.46 1.68 -6.25
C SER A 180 -6.54 2.60 -7.48
N PRO A 181 -7.31 3.70 -7.44
CA PRO A 181 -7.29 4.70 -8.51
C PRO A 181 -5.88 5.22 -8.84
N GLY A 182 -5.05 5.45 -7.83
CA GLY A 182 -3.64 5.81 -8.03
C GLY A 182 -2.82 4.73 -8.73
N GLN A 183 -2.98 3.46 -8.34
CA GLN A 183 -2.30 2.34 -9.01
C GLN A 183 -2.75 2.17 -10.46
N ILE A 184 -4.03 2.43 -10.76
CA ILE A 184 -4.54 2.43 -12.14
C ILE A 184 -3.86 3.54 -12.95
N ALA A 185 -3.76 4.76 -12.41
CA ALA A 185 -3.06 5.86 -13.07
C ALA A 185 -1.58 5.56 -13.29
N GLU A 186 -0.90 4.98 -12.29
CA GLU A 186 0.49 4.54 -12.41
C GLU A 186 0.66 3.50 -13.52
N LYS A 187 -0.20 2.47 -13.56
CA LYS A 187 -0.17 1.43 -14.59
C LYS A 187 -0.27 2.02 -16.00
N TYR A 188 -1.20 2.93 -16.24
CA TYR A 188 -1.34 3.59 -17.55
C TYR A 188 -0.12 4.42 -17.90
N TRP A 189 0.42 5.19 -16.95
CA TRP A 189 1.62 5.98 -17.17
C TRP A 189 2.84 5.11 -17.50
N ARG A 190 3.07 4.03 -16.76
CA ARG A 190 4.14 3.05 -16.99
C ARG A 190 4.04 2.36 -18.36
N ALA A 191 2.82 2.22 -18.88
CA ALA A 191 2.57 1.70 -20.23
C ALA A 191 2.76 2.75 -21.35
N GLY A 192 3.23 3.97 -21.03
CA GLY A 192 3.34 5.07 -21.99
C GLY A 192 2.01 5.72 -22.37
N GLN A 193 0.90 5.34 -21.70
CA GLN A 193 -0.45 5.82 -21.98
C GLN A 193 -0.78 7.04 -21.11
N TRP A 194 -0.03 8.14 -21.29
CA TRP A 194 -0.17 9.36 -20.48
C TRP A 194 -1.59 9.93 -20.46
N SER A 195 -2.27 9.94 -21.61
CA SER A 195 -3.64 10.46 -21.71
C SER A 195 -4.63 9.68 -20.83
N GLU A 196 -4.46 8.36 -20.72
CA GLU A 196 -5.30 7.50 -19.87
C GLU A 196 -4.97 7.68 -18.39
N ALA A 197 -3.68 7.78 -18.03
CA ALA A 197 -3.29 8.10 -16.67
C ALA A 197 -3.91 9.42 -16.20
N MET A 198 -3.81 10.47 -17.03
CA MET A 198 -4.38 11.78 -16.71
C MET A 198 -5.91 11.79 -16.74
N ARG A 199 -6.55 10.92 -17.53
CA ARG A 199 -8.01 10.72 -17.46
C ARG A 199 -8.41 10.19 -16.09
N VAL A 200 -7.73 9.16 -15.57
CA VAL A 200 -7.98 8.61 -14.23
C VAL A 200 -7.79 9.66 -13.15
N VAL A 201 -6.71 10.45 -13.22
CA VAL A 201 -6.46 11.54 -12.26
C VAL A 201 -7.59 12.58 -12.30
N ARG A 202 -8.06 12.97 -13.49
CA ARG A 202 -9.20 13.91 -13.63
C ARG A 202 -10.48 13.34 -13.04
N GLU A 203 -10.77 12.06 -13.25
CA GLU A 203 -11.95 11.39 -12.68
C GLU A 203 -11.89 11.34 -11.15
N VAL A 204 -10.72 11.04 -10.57
CA VAL A 204 -10.50 11.08 -9.12
C VAL A 204 -10.74 12.49 -8.56
N ILE A 205 -10.13 13.51 -9.17
CA ILE A 205 -10.35 14.91 -8.76
C ILE A 205 -11.82 15.30 -8.85
N ALA A 206 -12.49 14.96 -9.97
CA ALA A 206 -13.88 15.30 -10.22
C ALA A 206 -14.84 14.65 -9.21
N SER A 207 -14.51 13.44 -8.74
CA SER A 207 -15.31 12.74 -7.72
C SER A 207 -15.27 13.41 -6.34
N GLN A 208 -14.18 14.13 -6.03
CA GLN A 208 -13.89 14.67 -4.70
C GLN A 208 -13.90 13.62 -3.58
N ASP A 209 -13.81 12.34 -3.94
CA ASP A 209 -13.75 11.23 -3.01
C ASP A 209 -12.40 11.26 -2.27
N ALA A 210 -12.47 11.48 -0.96
CA ALA A 210 -11.29 11.66 -0.13
C ALA A 210 -10.33 10.46 -0.21
N PHE A 211 -10.87 9.24 -0.25
CA PHE A 211 -10.06 8.04 -0.36
C PHE A 211 -9.36 7.95 -1.71
N ALA A 212 -10.09 8.13 -2.81
CA ALA A 212 -9.54 8.09 -4.15
C ALA A 212 -8.43 9.14 -4.32
N VAL A 213 -8.64 10.37 -3.81
CA VAL A 213 -7.60 11.41 -3.77
C VAL A 213 -6.37 10.94 -3.01
N GLY A 214 -6.55 10.35 -1.83
CA GLY A 214 -5.45 9.81 -1.02
C GLY A 214 -4.62 8.75 -1.75
N THR A 215 -5.26 7.92 -2.60
CA THR A 215 -4.56 6.87 -3.36
C THR A 215 -3.68 7.43 -4.49
N LEU A 216 -3.89 8.66 -4.96
CA LEU A 216 -3.05 9.27 -6.00
C LEU A 216 -1.57 9.39 -5.60
N LYS A 217 -1.24 9.30 -4.31
CA LYS A 217 0.15 9.17 -3.84
C LYS A 217 0.90 8.01 -4.51
N ASP A 218 0.19 6.93 -4.84
CA ASP A 218 0.74 5.73 -5.46
C ASP A 218 1.17 6.01 -6.91
N PHE A 219 0.59 7.01 -7.57
CA PHE A 219 1.01 7.49 -8.89
C PHE A 219 2.02 8.64 -8.81
N VAL A 220 1.74 9.66 -7.99
CA VAL A 220 2.50 10.92 -7.95
C VAL A 220 3.93 10.69 -7.48
N THR A 221 4.12 9.81 -6.49
CA THR A 221 5.44 9.52 -5.93
C THR A 221 6.39 8.91 -6.97
N PRO A 222 6.05 7.78 -7.63
CA PRO A 222 6.92 7.20 -8.65
C PRO A 222 7.05 8.10 -9.88
N PHE A 223 6.00 8.82 -10.30
CA PHE A 223 6.06 9.78 -11.40
C PHE A 223 7.15 10.84 -11.18
N TRP A 224 7.15 11.48 -10.02
CA TRP A 224 8.14 12.51 -9.71
C TRP A 224 9.53 11.93 -9.48
N ARG A 225 9.64 10.75 -8.88
CA ARG A 225 10.94 10.09 -8.72
C ARG A 225 11.62 9.88 -10.06
N GLU A 226 10.92 9.28 -11.02
CA GLU A 226 11.48 9.00 -12.34
C GLU A 226 11.82 10.28 -13.11
N ARG A 227 10.95 11.29 -13.10
CA ARG A 227 11.27 12.58 -13.74
C ARG A 227 12.54 13.20 -13.17
N LEU A 228 12.73 13.15 -11.85
CA LEU A 228 13.93 13.71 -11.22
C LEU A 228 15.20 12.91 -11.53
N GLU A 229 15.11 11.58 -11.67
CA GLU A 229 16.24 10.75 -12.08
C GLU A 229 16.74 11.10 -13.49
N THR A 230 15.85 11.57 -14.38
CA THR A 230 16.21 12.00 -15.73
C THR A 230 16.68 13.47 -15.82
N GLN A 231 16.54 14.26 -14.76
CA GLN A 231 16.92 15.67 -14.75
C GLN A 231 18.38 15.86 -14.31
N THR A 232 19.14 16.66 -15.06
CA THR A 232 20.48 17.09 -14.65
C THR A 232 20.38 18.30 -13.72
N GLY A 233 20.69 18.13 -12.44
CA GLY A 233 20.79 19.23 -11.46
C GLY A 233 20.12 18.93 -10.13
N THR A 234 20.27 19.86 -9.18
CA THR A 234 19.57 19.80 -7.88
C THR A 234 18.13 20.27 -8.04
N SER A 235 17.16 19.40 -7.76
CA SER A 235 15.75 19.76 -7.72
C SER A 235 15.29 20.00 -6.28
N ALA A 236 14.43 21.01 -6.09
CA ALA A 236 13.75 21.26 -4.83
C ALA A 236 12.51 20.35 -4.62
N ILE A 237 12.14 19.56 -5.62
CA ILE A 237 10.98 18.67 -5.55
C ILE A 237 11.31 17.49 -4.64
N ARG A 238 10.42 17.24 -3.68
CA ARG A 238 10.49 16.13 -2.72
C ARG A 238 9.35 15.15 -3.00
N PRO A 239 9.57 14.08 -3.80
CA PRO A 239 8.52 13.15 -4.18
C PRO A 239 7.84 12.48 -2.97
N ASP A 240 8.62 12.22 -1.92
CA ASP A 240 8.15 11.68 -0.65
C ASP A 240 7.14 12.60 0.04
N ILE A 241 7.44 13.90 0.13
CA ILE A 241 6.55 14.91 0.72
C ILE A 241 5.32 15.12 -0.16
N ARG A 242 5.50 15.16 -1.48
CA ARG A 242 4.38 15.28 -2.43
C ARG A 242 3.43 14.11 -2.35
N GLY A 243 3.93 12.87 -2.25
CA GLY A 243 3.10 11.69 -2.04
C GLY A 243 2.30 11.79 -0.72
N GLN A 244 2.98 12.15 0.37
CA GLN A 244 2.34 12.31 1.68
C GLN A 244 1.25 13.39 1.69
N ALA A 245 1.41 14.47 0.91
CA ALA A 245 0.42 15.54 0.81
C ALA A 245 -0.95 15.04 0.34
N TYR A 246 -1.03 14.02 -0.52
CA TYR A 246 -2.31 13.43 -0.94
C TYR A 246 -3.01 12.68 0.20
N ALA A 247 -2.25 11.96 1.03
CA ALA A 247 -2.81 11.31 2.21
C ALA A 247 -3.36 12.34 3.22
N PHE A 248 -2.67 13.47 3.40
CA PHE A 248 -3.15 14.56 4.25
C PHE A 248 -4.36 15.28 3.66
N ALA A 249 -4.34 15.53 2.35
CA ALA A 249 -5.47 16.14 1.66
C ALA A 249 -6.72 15.26 1.79
N ALA A 250 -6.59 13.93 1.71
CA ALA A 250 -7.68 13.00 1.96
C ALA A 250 -8.31 13.22 3.34
N CYS A 251 -7.51 13.36 4.40
CA CYS A 251 -8.02 13.64 5.74
C CYS A 251 -8.83 14.94 5.81
N GLU A 252 -8.31 16.02 5.22
CA GLU A 252 -8.99 17.33 5.17
C GLU A 252 -10.23 17.34 4.26
N LEU A 253 -10.31 16.40 3.32
CA LEU A 253 -11.47 16.17 2.44
C LEU A 253 -12.52 15.24 3.07
N GLY A 254 -12.33 14.79 4.31
CA GLY A 254 -13.33 14.03 5.06
C GLY A 254 -13.00 12.55 5.26
N LEU A 255 -11.80 12.08 4.86
CA LEU A 255 -11.32 10.77 5.27
C LEU A 255 -11.08 10.78 6.78
N ALA A 256 -11.59 9.77 7.49
CA ALA A 256 -11.32 9.66 8.92
C ALA A 256 -9.83 9.38 9.15
N CYS A 257 -9.15 10.29 9.85
CA CYS A 257 -7.71 10.22 10.16
C CYS A 257 -7.40 10.47 11.65
N ASP A 258 -8.43 10.46 12.49
CA ASP A 258 -8.33 10.59 13.93
C ASP A 258 -7.80 9.29 14.58
N ALA A 259 -7.57 9.32 15.89
CA ALA A 259 -7.00 8.18 16.63
C ALA A 259 -7.94 6.96 16.74
N ALA A 260 -9.23 7.09 16.41
CA ALA A 260 -10.21 6.01 16.47
C ALA A 260 -10.36 5.25 15.13
N THR A 261 -9.46 5.50 14.19
CA THR A 261 -9.50 4.93 12.83
C THR A 261 -8.79 3.59 12.74
N LEU A 262 -9.19 2.77 11.77
CA LEU A 262 -8.49 1.53 11.42
C LEU A 262 -7.01 1.79 11.15
N SER A 263 -6.69 2.83 10.38
CA SER A 263 -5.30 3.17 10.05
C SER A 263 -4.49 3.56 11.30
N ALA A 264 -5.07 4.32 12.23
CA ALA A 264 -4.42 4.64 13.50
C ALA A 264 -4.22 3.41 14.39
N ASP A 265 -5.21 2.52 14.45
CA ASP A 265 -5.11 1.25 15.18
C ASP A 265 -3.98 0.36 14.60
N LEU A 266 -3.89 0.26 13.26
CA LEU A 266 -2.83 -0.49 12.56
C LEU A 266 -1.43 0.08 12.84
N MET A 267 -1.26 1.40 12.73
CA MET A 267 0.03 2.05 13.02
C MET A 267 0.44 1.90 14.48
N CYS A 268 -0.50 2.10 15.42
CA CYS A 268 -0.19 1.95 16.83
C CYS A 268 0.19 0.50 17.17
N ALA A 269 -0.58 -0.48 16.70
CA ALA A 269 -0.28 -1.88 16.99
C ALA A 269 1.06 -2.32 16.40
N ASN A 270 1.32 -2.01 15.12
CA ASN A 270 2.47 -2.52 14.39
C ASN A 270 3.75 -1.70 14.59
N GLU A 271 3.64 -0.37 14.66
CA GLU A 271 4.79 0.55 14.63
C GLU A 271 5.00 1.28 15.96
N GLY A 272 4.08 1.17 16.92
CA GLY A 272 4.14 1.89 18.20
C GLY A 272 3.79 3.38 18.09
N LEU A 273 3.36 3.84 16.91
CA LEU A 273 2.94 5.21 16.65
C LEU A 273 1.51 5.44 17.16
N CYS A 274 1.36 5.51 18.48
CA CYS A 274 0.06 5.51 19.15
C CYS A 274 -0.42 6.89 19.62
N GLN A 275 0.46 7.90 19.62
CA GLN A 275 0.22 9.11 20.40
C GLN A 275 -0.75 10.09 19.76
N SER A 276 -1.04 9.94 18.48
CA SER A 276 -1.82 10.92 17.75
C SER A 276 -2.30 10.35 16.41
N GLY A 277 -3.51 10.70 15.97
CA GLY A 277 -4.09 10.19 14.72
C GLY A 277 -3.14 10.34 13.52
N LEU A 278 -3.47 9.67 12.41
CA LEU A 278 -2.61 9.51 11.23
C LEU A 278 -1.82 10.78 10.85
N ARG A 279 -2.51 11.93 10.81
CA ARG A 279 -1.94 13.24 10.48
C ARG A 279 -0.78 13.64 11.40
N THR A 280 -0.98 13.54 12.71
CA THR A 280 0.00 14.02 13.68
C THR A 280 1.18 13.07 13.74
N SER A 281 0.95 11.75 13.69
CA SER A 281 2.02 10.74 13.61
C SER A 281 2.96 11.02 12.42
N PHE A 282 2.42 11.35 11.25
CA PHE A 282 3.25 11.74 10.10
C PHE A 282 3.98 13.07 10.29
N LEU A 283 3.34 14.08 10.87
CA LEU A 283 4.00 15.37 11.15
C LEU A 283 5.14 15.22 12.17
N ASP A 284 4.99 14.31 13.13
CA ASP A 284 6.01 14.03 14.15
C ASP A 284 7.18 13.24 13.55
N ALA A 285 6.93 12.41 12.54
CA ALA A 285 7.95 11.68 11.79
C ALA A 285 8.86 12.58 10.93
N LEU A 286 8.46 13.82 10.65
CA LEU A 286 9.28 14.81 9.93
C LEU A 286 10.12 15.64 10.93
N PRO A 287 11.43 15.41 11.07
CA PRO A 287 12.23 16.16 12.05
C PRO A 287 12.49 17.62 11.63
N ASP A 288 12.56 17.90 10.32
CA ASP A 288 12.85 19.25 9.80
C ASP A 288 11.58 20.12 9.75
N PRO A 289 11.56 21.28 10.43
CA PRO A 289 10.47 22.25 10.34
C PRO A 289 10.17 22.72 8.90
N ASN A 290 11.17 22.73 8.00
CA ASN A 290 10.97 23.07 6.60
C ASN A 290 10.15 22.01 5.87
N ASP A 291 10.44 20.73 6.11
CA ASP A 291 9.69 19.61 5.53
C ASP A 291 8.23 19.63 6.01
N LYS A 292 7.97 19.97 7.28
CA LYS A 292 6.60 20.17 7.78
C LYS A 292 5.87 21.30 7.05
N ARG A 293 6.53 22.45 6.86
CA ARG A 293 5.94 23.58 6.11
C ARG A 293 5.68 23.22 4.66
N LEU A 294 6.61 22.50 4.01
CA LEU A 294 6.46 22.04 2.64
C LEU A 294 5.29 21.06 2.52
N LEU A 295 5.17 20.07 3.42
CA LEU A 295 4.05 19.14 3.44
C LEU A 295 2.72 19.89 3.58
N GLN A 296 2.63 20.88 4.47
CA GLN A 296 1.42 21.68 4.63
C GLN A 296 1.07 22.49 3.37
N ALA A 297 2.08 23.08 2.71
CA ALA A 297 1.88 23.82 1.46
C ALA A 297 1.42 22.90 0.32
N GLU A 298 2.08 21.75 0.16
CA GLU A 298 1.74 20.73 -0.83
C GLU A 298 0.33 20.15 -0.56
N THR A 299 -0.04 19.95 0.71
CA THR A 299 -1.39 19.51 1.11
C THR A 299 -2.45 20.51 0.67
N ARG A 300 -2.25 21.80 0.95
CA ARG A 300 -3.18 22.86 0.53
C ARG A 300 -3.32 22.92 -0.99
N ARG A 301 -2.20 22.83 -1.70
CA ARG A 301 -2.19 22.78 -3.16
C ARG A 301 -3.07 21.63 -3.70
N VAL A 302 -2.94 20.42 -3.14
CA VAL A 302 -3.77 19.28 -3.53
C VAL A 302 -5.24 19.52 -3.20
N ILE A 303 -5.57 20.03 -2.01
CA ILE A 303 -6.95 20.34 -1.62
C ILE A 303 -7.57 21.38 -2.56
N ASP A 304 -6.85 22.45 -2.88
CA ASP A 304 -7.33 23.51 -3.76
C ASP A 304 -7.56 22.98 -5.16
N ALA A 305 -6.64 22.16 -5.69
CA ALA A 305 -6.80 21.48 -6.98
C ALA A 305 -8.04 20.59 -7.00
N VAL A 306 -8.31 19.83 -5.94
CA VAL A 306 -9.50 18.97 -5.82
C VAL A 306 -10.79 19.79 -5.71
N LYS A 307 -10.81 20.81 -4.86
CA LYS A 307 -11.99 21.68 -4.67
C LYS A 307 -12.34 22.46 -5.93
N LEU A 308 -11.32 22.94 -6.66
CA LEU A 308 -11.49 23.69 -7.90
C LEU A 308 -11.64 22.79 -9.13
N ARG A 309 -11.46 21.47 -8.98
CA ARG A 309 -11.46 20.48 -10.06
C ARG A 309 -10.45 20.78 -11.18
N ARG A 310 -9.25 21.23 -10.77
CA ARG A 310 -8.16 21.68 -11.67
C ARG A 310 -6.93 20.80 -11.51
N ILE A 311 -6.60 20.06 -12.57
CA ILE A 311 -5.46 19.13 -12.56
C ILE A 311 -4.11 19.84 -12.65
N GLU A 312 -4.09 21.06 -13.20
CA GLU A 312 -2.91 21.92 -13.30
C GLU A 312 -2.33 22.18 -11.90
N GLY A 313 -3.22 22.33 -10.93
CA GLY A 313 -2.88 22.49 -9.52
C GLY A 313 -2.21 21.25 -8.92
N LEU A 314 -2.26 20.08 -9.55
CA LEU A 314 -1.60 18.85 -9.07
C LEU A 314 -0.11 18.77 -9.42
N GLY A 315 0.41 19.65 -10.27
CA GLY A 315 1.82 19.62 -10.67
C GLY A 315 2.15 18.27 -11.30
N LEU A 316 1.43 17.91 -12.35
CA LEU A 316 1.65 16.68 -13.12
C LEU A 316 1.98 16.97 -14.58
N GLU A 317 2.06 18.24 -14.96
CA GLU A 317 2.39 18.72 -16.31
C GLU A 317 3.90 18.85 -16.48
#